data_AF-A0AAD3RZ53-F1
#
_entry.id   AF-A0AAD3RZ53-F1
#
_cell.length_a   1.000
_cell.length_b   1.000
_cell.length_c   1.000
_cell.angle_alpha   90.00
_cell.angle_beta   90.00
_cell.angle_gamma   90.00
#
_symmetry.space_group_name_H-M   'P 1'
#
loop_
_entity.id
_entity.type
_entity.pdbx_description
1 polymer ?
#
loop_
_entity_poly.entity_id
_entity_poly.type
_entity_poly.pdbx_seq_one_letter_code
_entity_poly.pdbx_strand_id
1 'polypeptide(L)'
;MFVFQNPRAILCSPAMLEAVMISVEQKLGIPRQSAMFRYVVHALASVGEKYFEAKFDIFRSFGWSESDIISLARNVPFCFALSEVNIRNKLDFFMEKLGFEPQYLVATRLLKLSMGKRLFPRNAVLQILKEKQLIRTKFSYHVAMLLKESEFLRKYVLPYKDEAPDLREVDVSYLDSCMNVADYGKVLIQLPTYYGLALLSMQKNMEDVFTTSFDFDVRLKLVFHVKYSSIKD
;
A
#
# COMPACT_ATOMS: atom_id res chain seq x y z
N MET A 1 7.27 -12.14 -20.70
CA MET A 1 6.98 -13.51 -20.26
C MET A 1 6.36 -13.44 -18.87
N PHE A 2 5.11 -13.89 -18.71
CA PHE A 2 4.25 -13.78 -17.51
C PHE A 2 4.90 -14.34 -16.23
N VAL A 3 5.70 -15.39 -16.38
CA VAL A 3 6.40 -16.12 -15.31
C VAL A 3 7.39 -15.23 -14.54
N PHE A 4 8.15 -14.35 -15.21
CA PHE A 4 9.13 -13.50 -14.53
C PHE A 4 8.50 -12.41 -13.65
N GLN A 5 7.27 -11.98 -13.99
CA GLN A 5 6.56 -10.99 -13.19
C GLN A 5 5.88 -11.62 -11.99
N ASN A 6 5.60 -12.94 -12.02
CA ASN A 6 4.95 -13.67 -10.93
C ASN A 6 5.60 -15.02 -10.65
N PRO A 7 6.67 -15.07 -9.85
CA PRO A 7 7.26 -16.33 -9.43
C PRO A 7 6.25 -17.23 -8.71
N ARG A 8 5.25 -16.64 -8.02
CA ARG A 8 4.20 -17.41 -7.33
C ARG A 8 3.19 -18.04 -8.28
N ALA A 9 3.05 -17.54 -9.51
CA ALA A 9 2.22 -18.19 -10.52
C ALA A 9 2.77 -19.56 -10.96
N ILE A 10 4.07 -19.82 -10.75
CA ILE A 10 4.69 -21.14 -10.95
C ILE A 10 4.21 -22.14 -9.89
N LEU A 11 3.84 -21.64 -8.70
CA LEU A 11 3.30 -22.45 -7.61
C LEU A 11 1.80 -22.74 -7.79
N CYS A 12 1.13 -22.06 -8.71
CA CYS A 12 -0.28 -22.31 -9.04
C CYS A 12 -0.38 -23.54 -9.94
N SER A 13 -1.31 -24.44 -9.64
CA SER A 13 -1.59 -25.56 -10.55
C SER A 13 -2.17 -25.04 -11.88
N PRO A 14 -1.91 -25.72 -13.01
CA PRO A 14 -2.49 -25.35 -14.30
C PRO A 14 -4.02 -25.21 -14.25
N ALA A 15 -4.71 -26.10 -13.54
CA ALA A 15 -6.16 -26.06 -13.35
C ALA A 15 -6.64 -24.80 -12.60
N MET A 16 -5.91 -24.36 -11.56
CA MET A 16 -6.24 -23.12 -10.85
C MET A 16 -6.04 -21.90 -11.75
N LEU A 17 -4.95 -21.87 -12.52
CA LEU A 17 -4.68 -20.77 -13.44
C LEU A 17 -5.75 -20.68 -14.53
N GLU A 18 -6.17 -21.82 -15.08
CA GLU A 18 -7.26 -21.90 -16.06
C GLU A 18 -8.58 -21.39 -15.48
N ALA A 19 -8.95 -21.83 -14.26
CA ALA A 19 -10.15 -21.36 -13.57
C ALA A 19 -10.13 -19.84 -13.35
N VAL A 20 -8.99 -19.28 -12.92
CA VAL A 20 -8.81 -17.81 -12.78
C VAL A 20 -8.98 -17.12 -14.12
N MET A 21 -8.37 -17.63 -15.21
CA MET A 21 -8.49 -17.04 -16.54
C MET A 21 -9.95 -17.03 -17.04
N ILE A 22 -10.68 -18.14 -16.84
CA ILE A 22 -12.11 -18.25 -17.18
C ILE A 22 -12.92 -17.24 -16.36
N SER A 23 -12.69 -17.15 -15.05
CA SER A 23 -13.37 -16.18 -14.18
C SER A 23 -13.10 -14.73 -14.59
N VAL A 24 -11.87 -14.38 -14.97
CA VAL A 24 -11.52 -13.03 -15.46
C VAL A 24 -12.25 -12.70 -16.78
N GLU A 25 -12.36 -13.68 -17.68
CA GLU A 25 -13.05 -13.50 -18.96
C GLU A 25 -14.56 -13.39 -18.77
N GLN A 26 -15.16 -14.33 -18.06
CA GLN A 26 -16.62 -14.47 -17.95
C GLN A 26 -17.23 -13.58 -16.88
N LYS A 27 -16.69 -13.56 -15.65
CA LYS A 27 -17.26 -12.77 -14.55
C LYS A 27 -16.87 -11.29 -14.66
N LEU A 28 -15.60 -11.03 -14.96
CA LEU A 28 -15.11 -9.65 -15.06
C LEU A 28 -15.27 -9.07 -16.46
N GLY A 29 -15.69 -9.86 -17.45
CA GLY A 29 -15.89 -9.40 -18.82
C GLY A 29 -14.62 -8.80 -19.45
N ILE A 30 -13.43 -9.27 -19.07
CA ILE A 30 -12.15 -8.77 -19.60
C ILE A 30 -11.69 -9.74 -20.70
N PRO A 31 -11.64 -9.31 -21.98
CA PRO A 31 -11.20 -10.19 -23.06
C PRO A 31 -9.74 -10.61 -22.89
N ARG A 32 -9.37 -11.84 -23.29
CA ARG A 32 -7.99 -12.34 -23.20
C ARG A 32 -6.97 -11.47 -23.94
N GLN A 33 -7.41 -10.78 -24.99
CA GLN A 33 -6.59 -9.88 -25.80
C GLN A 33 -6.32 -8.53 -25.12
N SER A 34 -7.05 -8.21 -24.04
CA SER A 34 -6.85 -6.97 -23.30
C SER A 34 -5.51 -7.00 -22.55
N ALA A 35 -4.77 -5.90 -22.62
CA ALA A 35 -3.57 -5.73 -21.81
C ALA A 35 -3.86 -5.86 -20.30
N MET A 36 -5.09 -5.53 -19.85
CA MET A 36 -5.50 -5.68 -18.46
C MET A 36 -5.68 -7.14 -18.05
N PHE A 37 -6.04 -8.03 -18.98
CA PHE A 37 -6.28 -9.44 -18.68
C PHE A 37 -5.11 -10.07 -17.93
N ARG A 38 -3.89 -9.88 -18.45
CA ARG A 38 -2.68 -10.42 -17.82
C ARG A 38 -2.42 -9.85 -16.43
N TYR A 39 -2.76 -8.57 -16.18
CA TYR A 39 -2.56 -7.92 -14.88
C TYR A 39 -3.56 -8.44 -13.84
N VAL A 40 -4.81 -8.64 -14.24
CA VAL A 40 -5.84 -9.20 -13.36
C VAL A 40 -5.54 -10.67 -13.07
N VAL A 41 -5.27 -11.48 -14.09
CA VAL A 41 -4.84 -12.89 -13.91
C VAL A 41 -3.61 -12.97 -13.02
N HIS A 42 -2.63 -12.08 -13.22
CA HIS A 42 -1.46 -11.99 -12.36
C HIS A 42 -1.82 -11.77 -10.89
N ALA A 43 -2.68 -10.80 -10.58
CA ALA A 43 -3.08 -10.49 -9.21
C ALA A 43 -3.91 -11.63 -8.57
N LEU A 44 -4.74 -12.29 -9.35
CA LEU A 44 -5.67 -13.31 -8.87
C LEU A 44 -5.08 -14.72 -8.82
N ALA A 45 -4.09 -15.03 -9.66
CA ALA A 45 -3.43 -16.33 -9.67
C ALA A 45 -2.82 -16.67 -8.30
N SER A 46 -2.20 -15.68 -7.63
CA SER A 46 -1.62 -15.87 -6.29
C SER A 46 -2.63 -16.06 -5.16
N VAL A 47 -3.93 -15.93 -5.46
CA VAL A 47 -5.03 -15.98 -4.49
C VAL A 47 -5.86 -17.25 -4.69
N GLY A 48 -6.12 -17.63 -5.94
CA GLY A 48 -7.01 -18.75 -6.29
C GLY A 48 -8.49 -18.34 -6.32
N GLU A 49 -9.26 -19.00 -7.18
CA GLU A 49 -10.65 -18.62 -7.49
C GLU A 49 -11.58 -18.62 -6.26
N LYS A 50 -11.50 -19.65 -5.40
CA LYS A 50 -12.35 -19.74 -4.19
C LYS A 50 -12.19 -18.52 -3.28
N TYR A 51 -10.97 -18.02 -3.15
CA TYR A 51 -10.66 -16.86 -2.32
C TYR A 51 -11.02 -15.54 -3.02
N PHE A 52 -11.27 -15.57 -4.33
CA PHE A 52 -11.73 -14.41 -5.07
C PHE A 52 -13.21 -14.13 -4.81
N GLU A 53 -14.08 -15.15 -4.84
CA GLU A 53 -15.52 -14.98 -4.53
C GLU A 53 -15.73 -14.54 -3.07
N ALA A 54 -14.99 -15.13 -2.13
CA ALA A 54 -15.05 -14.70 -0.72
C ALA A 54 -14.71 -13.21 -0.53
N LYS A 55 -13.87 -12.63 -1.40
CA LYS A 55 -13.57 -11.19 -1.37
C LYS A 55 -14.70 -10.36 -1.96
N PHE A 56 -15.41 -10.87 -2.97
CA PHE A 56 -16.62 -10.21 -3.50
C PHE A 56 -17.67 -10.10 -2.40
N ASP A 57 -17.87 -11.16 -1.63
CA ASP A 57 -18.79 -11.17 -0.49
C ASP A 57 -18.45 -10.10 0.56
N ILE A 58 -17.16 -9.82 0.79
CA ILE A 58 -16.75 -8.71 1.65
C ILE A 58 -17.21 -7.38 1.06
N PHE A 59 -16.97 -7.10 -0.22
CA PHE A 59 -17.44 -5.82 -0.78
C PHE A 59 -18.96 -5.71 -0.75
N ARG A 60 -19.70 -6.79 -1.04
CA ARG A 60 -21.17 -6.86 -0.90
C ARG A 60 -21.63 -6.51 0.52
N SER A 61 -20.93 -7.02 1.55
CA SER A 61 -21.28 -6.73 2.95
C SER A 61 -21.06 -5.26 3.33
N PHE A 62 -20.26 -4.52 2.57
CA PHE A 62 -20.07 -3.07 2.68
C PHE A 62 -20.98 -2.28 1.71
N GLY A 63 -22.02 -2.90 1.16
CA GLY A 63 -23.01 -2.23 0.31
C GLY A 63 -22.55 -1.97 -1.13
N TRP A 64 -21.48 -2.61 -1.60
CA TRP A 64 -21.06 -2.47 -2.99
C TRP A 64 -22.00 -3.23 -3.93
N SER A 65 -22.34 -2.61 -5.06
CA SER A 65 -23.06 -3.29 -6.14
C SER A 65 -22.14 -4.22 -6.94
N GLU A 66 -22.70 -5.24 -7.59
CA GLU A 66 -21.94 -6.12 -8.50
C GLU A 66 -21.15 -5.32 -9.54
N SER A 67 -21.76 -4.29 -10.11
CA SER A 67 -21.11 -3.42 -11.09
C SER A 67 -19.92 -2.66 -10.52
N ASP A 68 -19.99 -2.22 -9.27
CA ASP A 68 -18.89 -1.51 -8.60
C ASP A 68 -17.73 -2.45 -8.31
N ILE A 69 -18.02 -3.67 -7.86
CA ILE A 69 -17.00 -4.69 -7.57
C ILE A 69 -16.29 -5.12 -8.87
N ILE A 70 -17.04 -5.36 -9.95
CA ILE A 70 -16.48 -5.68 -11.27
C ILE A 70 -15.61 -4.51 -11.76
N SER A 71 -16.08 -3.27 -11.59
CA SER A 71 -15.32 -2.08 -11.97
C SER A 71 -14.03 -1.93 -11.15
N LEU A 72 -14.07 -2.23 -9.85
CA LEU A 72 -12.89 -2.26 -9.00
C LEU A 72 -11.89 -3.32 -9.44
N ALA A 73 -12.37 -4.54 -9.75
CA ALA A 73 -11.51 -5.63 -10.22
C ALA A 73 -10.81 -5.28 -11.55
N ARG A 74 -11.50 -4.54 -12.43
CA ARG A 74 -10.93 -4.01 -13.68
C ARG A 74 -9.90 -2.92 -13.44
N ASN A 75 -10.16 -1.97 -12.52
CA ASN A 75 -9.33 -0.78 -12.35
C ASN A 75 -8.18 -0.94 -11.36
N VAL A 76 -8.38 -1.74 -10.31
CA VAL A 76 -7.46 -1.90 -9.18
C VAL A 76 -7.35 -3.38 -8.76
N PRO A 77 -7.01 -4.33 -9.66
CA PRO A 77 -7.05 -5.76 -9.38
C PRO A 77 -6.21 -6.21 -8.17
N PHE A 78 -5.14 -5.45 -7.84
CA PHE A 78 -4.31 -5.75 -6.68
C PHE A 78 -5.05 -5.68 -5.34
N CYS A 79 -6.20 -4.97 -5.24
CA CYS A 79 -6.97 -4.98 -3.99
C CYS A 79 -7.47 -6.39 -3.62
N PHE A 80 -7.70 -7.24 -4.63
CA PHE A 80 -8.10 -8.63 -4.42
C PHE A 80 -6.91 -9.55 -4.05
N ALA A 81 -5.67 -9.09 -4.19
CA ALA A 81 -4.49 -9.80 -3.71
C ALA A 81 -4.23 -9.59 -2.20
N LEU A 82 -4.91 -8.62 -1.58
CA LEU A 82 -4.79 -8.35 -0.14
C LEU A 82 -5.47 -9.43 0.69
N SER A 83 -5.04 -9.63 1.94
CA SER A 83 -5.78 -10.50 2.87
C SER A 83 -7.17 -9.93 3.15
N GLU A 84 -8.13 -10.80 3.47
CA GLU A 84 -9.49 -10.35 3.75
C GLU A 84 -9.56 -9.35 4.92
N VAL A 85 -8.75 -9.55 5.96
CA VAL A 85 -8.61 -8.62 7.09
C VAL A 85 -8.16 -7.24 6.60
N ASN A 86 -7.20 -7.19 5.66
CA ASN A 86 -6.71 -5.92 5.12
C ASN A 86 -7.79 -5.22 4.27
N ILE A 87 -8.58 -5.98 3.49
CA ILE A 87 -9.71 -5.44 2.73
C ILE A 87 -10.74 -4.83 3.67
N ARG A 88 -11.19 -5.57 4.70
CA ARG A 88 -12.15 -5.06 5.70
C ARG A 88 -11.65 -3.80 6.38
N ASN A 89 -10.41 -3.81 6.90
CA ASN A 89 -9.80 -2.64 7.54
C ASN A 89 -9.74 -1.41 6.61
N LYS A 90 -9.53 -1.62 5.32
CA LYS A 90 -9.54 -0.53 4.31
C LYS A 90 -10.95 0.00 4.09
N LEU A 91 -11.93 -0.88 3.94
CA LEU A 91 -13.32 -0.49 3.74
C LEU A 91 -13.88 0.23 4.97
N ASP A 92 -13.65 -0.29 6.17
CA ASP A 92 -13.99 0.38 7.43
C ASP A 92 -13.39 1.79 7.51
N PHE A 93 -12.12 1.94 7.13
CA PHE A 93 -11.47 3.24 7.17
C PHE A 93 -12.05 4.22 6.14
N PHE A 94 -12.26 3.79 4.90
CA PHE A 94 -12.73 4.71 3.86
C PHE A 94 -14.22 4.98 3.92
N MET A 95 -15.03 3.96 4.17
CA MET A 95 -16.49 4.05 4.12
C MET A 95 -17.03 4.52 5.46
N GLU A 96 -16.72 3.81 6.56
CA GLU A 96 -17.28 4.14 7.87
C GLU A 96 -16.66 5.41 8.47
N LYS A 97 -15.31 5.53 8.43
CA LYS A 97 -14.64 6.68 9.08
C LYS A 97 -14.57 7.93 8.22
N LEU A 98 -14.43 7.78 6.89
CA LEU A 98 -14.28 8.90 5.96
C LEU A 98 -15.53 9.18 5.11
N GLY A 99 -16.55 8.32 5.15
CA GLY A 99 -17.80 8.51 4.42
C GLY A 99 -17.64 8.43 2.91
N PHE A 100 -16.67 7.68 2.40
CA PHE A 100 -16.48 7.52 0.95
C PHE A 100 -17.38 6.45 0.38
N GLU A 101 -18.09 6.82 -0.68
CA GLU A 101 -18.95 5.92 -1.45
C GLU A 101 -18.13 4.95 -2.33
N PRO A 102 -18.66 3.74 -2.63
CA PRO A 102 -18.04 2.77 -3.52
C PRO A 102 -17.57 3.37 -4.84
N GLN A 103 -18.39 4.20 -5.50
CA GLN A 103 -18.09 4.76 -6.82
C GLN A 103 -16.88 5.69 -6.77
N TYR A 104 -16.70 6.43 -5.68
CA TYR A 104 -15.51 7.25 -5.48
C TYR A 104 -14.27 6.38 -5.26
N LEU A 105 -14.39 5.28 -4.52
CA LEU A 105 -13.28 4.35 -4.32
C LEU A 105 -12.88 3.59 -5.59
N VAL A 106 -13.84 3.27 -6.46
CA VAL A 106 -13.60 2.69 -7.79
C VAL A 106 -12.87 3.68 -8.71
N ALA A 107 -13.31 4.94 -8.72
CA ALA A 107 -12.71 5.99 -9.55
C ALA A 107 -11.31 6.39 -9.08
N THR A 108 -10.99 6.09 -7.83
CA THR A 108 -9.70 6.44 -7.23
C THR A 108 -8.77 5.25 -7.10
N ARG A 109 -7.47 5.53 -6.96
CA ARG A 109 -6.45 4.51 -6.70
C ARG A 109 -6.14 4.41 -5.20
N LEU A 110 -7.10 4.70 -4.32
CA LEU A 110 -6.87 4.79 -2.88
C LEU A 110 -6.69 3.41 -2.24
N LEU A 111 -7.49 2.42 -2.66
CA LEU A 111 -7.45 1.07 -2.09
C LEU A 111 -6.10 0.36 -2.28
N LYS A 112 -5.30 0.76 -3.27
CA LYS A 112 -3.96 0.19 -3.49
C LYS A 112 -2.88 0.70 -2.51
N LEU A 113 -3.13 1.81 -1.82
CA LEU A 113 -2.11 2.47 -1.00
C LEU A 113 -1.94 1.75 0.34
N SER A 114 -0.73 1.76 0.89
CA SER A 114 -0.48 1.19 2.22
C SER A 114 -1.23 1.99 3.29
N MET A 115 -1.90 1.27 4.21
CA MET A 115 -2.59 1.89 5.35
C MET A 115 -1.58 2.60 6.27
N GLY A 116 -0.62 1.85 6.81
CA GLY A 116 0.37 2.40 7.75
C GLY A 116 1.39 3.34 7.11
N LYS A 117 1.88 3.03 5.90
CA LYS A 117 2.96 3.83 5.28
C LYS A 117 2.48 5.07 4.52
N ARG A 118 1.18 5.20 4.24
CA ARG A 118 0.73 6.32 3.39
C ARG A 118 -0.61 6.89 3.80
N LEU A 119 -1.63 6.06 3.96
CA LEU A 119 -2.98 6.55 4.24
C LEU A 119 -3.08 7.17 5.63
N PHE A 120 -2.67 6.45 6.68
CA PHE A 120 -2.79 6.93 8.06
C PHE A 120 -1.95 8.19 8.33
N PRO A 121 -0.65 8.23 7.98
CA PRO A 121 0.15 9.41 8.32
C PRO A 121 -0.33 10.66 7.58
N ARG A 122 -0.63 10.53 6.28
CA ARG A 122 -1.14 11.67 5.50
C ARG A 122 -2.54 12.09 5.94
N ASN A 123 -3.40 11.14 6.32
CA ASN A 123 -4.69 11.46 6.89
C ASN A 123 -4.55 12.23 8.20
N ALA A 124 -3.65 11.83 9.10
CA ALA A 124 -3.39 12.53 10.35
C ALA A 124 -2.96 13.98 10.12
N VAL A 125 -2.00 14.21 9.22
CA VAL A 125 -1.60 15.57 8.80
C VAL A 125 -2.81 16.37 8.33
N LEU A 126 -3.63 15.82 7.43
CA LEU A 126 -4.77 16.53 6.88
C LEU A 126 -5.85 16.83 7.94
N GLN A 127 -6.05 15.95 8.94
CA GLN A 127 -6.97 16.22 10.05
C GLN A 127 -6.43 17.35 10.95
N ILE A 128 -5.15 17.32 11.33
CA ILE A 128 -4.52 18.38 12.15
C ILE A 128 -4.68 19.74 11.46
N LEU A 129 -4.37 19.81 10.16
CA LEU A 129 -4.50 21.04 9.39
C LEU A 129 -5.95 21.52 9.29
N LYS A 130 -6.90 20.59 9.16
CA LYS A 130 -8.34 20.89 9.09
C LYS A 130 -8.84 21.42 10.44
N GLU A 131 -8.48 20.79 11.54
CA GLU A 131 -8.84 21.17 12.91
C GLU A 131 -8.29 22.56 13.27
N LYS A 132 -7.03 22.83 12.92
CA LYS A 132 -6.40 24.15 13.07
C LYS A 132 -6.83 25.18 12.02
N GLN A 133 -7.72 24.80 11.10
CA GLN A 133 -8.26 25.64 10.02
C GLN A 133 -7.19 26.26 9.10
N LEU A 134 -6.03 25.60 8.99
CA LEU A 134 -4.89 26.06 8.20
C LEU A 134 -5.08 25.80 6.70
N ILE A 135 -5.93 24.83 6.35
CA ILE A 135 -6.34 24.56 4.98
C ILE A 135 -7.79 25.01 4.77
N ARG A 136 -7.97 26.18 4.14
CA ARG A 136 -9.29 26.79 3.86
C ARG A 136 -9.99 26.23 2.62
N THR A 137 -9.24 25.71 1.65
CA THR A 137 -9.78 25.24 0.37
C THR A 137 -10.18 23.77 0.46
N LYS A 138 -11.31 23.38 -0.14
CA LYS A 138 -11.63 21.96 -0.41
C LYS A 138 -10.49 21.35 -1.22
N PHE A 139 -9.61 20.59 -0.56
CA PHE A 139 -8.55 19.84 -1.22
C PHE A 139 -9.10 18.48 -1.64
N SER A 140 -8.61 17.95 -2.76
CA SER A 140 -8.92 16.58 -3.14
C SER A 140 -8.13 15.61 -2.27
N TYR A 141 -8.83 14.84 -1.43
CA TYR A 141 -8.23 13.79 -0.60
C TYR A 141 -7.44 12.79 -1.47
N HIS A 142 -8.03 12.39 -2.60
CA HIS A 142 -7.39 11.52 -3.57
C HIS A 142 -6.02 12.06 -4.02
N VAL A 143 -5.96 13.34 -4.40
CA VAL A 143 -4.71 13.97 -4.85
C VAL A 143 -3.68 13.97 -3.72
N ALA A 144 -4.07 14.38 -2.51
CA ALA A 144 -3.16 14.42 -1.36
C ALA A 144 -2.54 13.03 -1.06
N MET A 145 -3.32 11.96 -1.19
CA MET A 145 -2.82 10.59 -0.99
C MET A 145 -1.89 10.09 -2.11
N LEU A 146 -1.95 10.68 -3.30
CA LEU A 146 -1.15 10.24 -4.46
C LEU A 146 0.09 11.08 -4.74
N LEU A 147 0.24 12.25 -4.10
CA LEU A 147 1.44 13.07 -4.23
C LEU A 147 2.70 12.28 -3.92
N LYS A 148 3.81 12.65 -4.58
CA LYS A 148 5.13 12.19 -4.14
C LYS A 148 5.40 12.72 -2.74
N GLU A 149 6.34 12.08 -2.05
CA GLU A 149 6.63 12.41 -0.65
C GLU A 149 7.04 13.87 -0.48
N SER A 150 8.03 14.31 -1.25
CA SER A 150 8.50 15.69 -1.28
C SER A 150 7.39 16.69 -1.60
N GLU A 151 6.47 16.35 -2.50
CA GLU A 151 5.34 17.21 -2.87
C GLU A 151 4.30 17.29 -1.74
N PHE A 152 4.05 16.18 -1.04
CA PHE A 152 3.15 16.14 0.10
C PHE A 152 3.70 17.01 1.25
N LEU A 153 4.96 16.81 1.63
CA LEU A 153 5.62 17.58 2.69
C LEU A 153 5.64 19.08 2.37
N ARG A 154 6.06 19.44 1.16
CA ARG A 154 6.11 20.85 0.72
C ARG A 154 4.74 21.52 0.74
N LYS A 155 3.67 20.76 0.49
CA LYS A 155 2.31 21.33 0.36
C LYS A 155 1.54 21.33 1.68
N TYR A 156 1.71 20.30 2.51
CA TYR A 156 0.87 20.04 3.67
C TYR A 156 1.60 20.04 4.99
N VAL A 157 2.94 20.01 5.02
CA VAL A 157 3.66 19.98 6.30
C VAL A 157 4.55 21.21 6.51
N LEU A 158 5.53 21.40 5.63
CA LEU A 158 6.52 22.47 5.76
C LEU A 158 5.93 23.89 5.90
N PRO A 159 4.83 24.26 5.20
CA PRO A 159 4.24 25.59 5.34
C PRO A 159 3.63 25.86 6.71
N TYR A 160 3.28 24.81 7.47
CA TYR A 160 2.49 24.91 8.70
C TYR A 160 3.25 24.46 9.95
N LYS A 161 4.55 24.17 9.83
CA LYS A 161 5.39 23.62 10.91
C LYS A 161 5.47 24.49 12.18
N ASP A 162 5.25 25.79 12.04
CA ASP A 162 5.32 26.77 13.14
C ASP A 162 3.94 27.00 13.76
N GLU A 163 2.88 26.88 12.96
CA GLU A 163 1.48 27.04 13.36
C GLU A 163 0.88 25.74 13.93
N ALA A 164 1.45 24.59 13.57
CA ALA A 164 1.05 23.27 14.01
C ALA A 164 2.26 22.45 14.45
N PRO A 165 2.75 22.65 15.70
CA PRO A 165 3.89 21.91 16.25
C PRO A 165 3.67 20.39 16.23
N ASP A 166 2.42 19.96 16.38
CA ASP A 166 1.98 18.56 16.36
C ASP A 166 2.32 17.85 15.03
N LEU A 167 2.51 18.61 13.93
CA LEU A 167 2.96 18.04 12.66
C LEU A 167 4.40 17.52 12.73
N ARG A 168 5.23 17.99 13.68
CA ARG A 168 6.64 17.60 13.81
C ARG A 168 6.79 16.15 14.27
N GLU A 169 5.92 15.69 15.17
CA GLU A 169 5.90 14.30 15.64
C GLU A 169 5.40 13.34 14.54
N VAL A 170 4.42 13.79 13.77
CA VAL A 170 3.94 13.06 12.60
C VAL A 170 5.02 13.03 11.52
N ASP A 171 5.73 14.14 11.26
CA ASP A 171 6.81 14.20 10.26
C ASP A 171 7.94 13.22 10.55
N VAL A 172 8.47 13.17 11.78
CA VAL A 172 9.60 12.29 12.11
C VAL A 172 9.21 10.81 11.98
N SER A 173 8.08 10.41 12.58
CA SER A 173 7.58 9.04 12.48
C SER A 173 7.20 8.65 11.05
N TYR A 174 6.67 9.60 10.28
CA TYR A 174 6.29 9.40 8.88
C TYR A 174 7.51 9.28 7.96
N LEU A 175 8.53 10.13 8.11
CA LEU A 175 9.79 10.08 7.38
C LEU A 175 10.52 8.75 7.62
N ASP A 176 10.58 8.30 8.88
CA ASP A 176 11.20 7.03 9.27
C ASP A 176 10.48 5.81 8.66
N SER A 177 9.16 5.87 8.51
CA SER A 177 8.38 4.78 7.90
C SER A 177 8.45 4.73 6.37
N CYS A 178 8.90 5.80 5.71
CA CYS A 178 8.69 6.02 4.28
C CYS A 178 9.95 6.15 3.41
N MET A 179 11.12 6.49 3.96
CA MET A 179 12.29 6.82 3.14
C MET A 179 13.38 5.74 3.08
N ASN A 180 13.95 5.53 1.89
CA ASN A 180 15.29 4.94 1.75
C ASN A 180 16.35 5.99 2.10
N VAL A 181 17.51 5.55 2.60
CA VAL A 181 18.62 6.42 3.09
C VAL A 181 19.01 7.56 2.12
N ALA A 182 18.93 7.33 0.81
CA ALA A 182 19.27 8.32 -0.22
C ALA A 182 18.27 9.49 -0.33
N ASP A 183 16.99 9.25 -0.01
CA ASP A 183 15.96 10.29 0.00
C ASP A 183 15.99 11.09 1.31
N TYR A 184 16.46 10.46 2.40
CA TYR A 184 16.70 11.09 3.71
C TYR A 184 17.65 12.29 3.60
N GLY A 185 18.77 12.14 2.87
CA GLY A 185 19.73 13.20 2.66
C GLY A 185 19.15 14.44 1.95
N LYS A 186 18.23 14.26 0.99
CA LYS A 186 17.65 15.39 0.22
C LYS A 186 16.64 16.20 1.01
N VAL A 187 15.88 15.54 1.88
CA VAL A 187 14.91 16.20 2.77
C VAL A 187 15.65 16.96 3.88
N LEU A 188 16.71 16.36 4.45
CA LEU A 188 17.53 17.02 5.48
C LEU A 188 18.22 18.30 4.99
N ILE A 189 18.65 18.36 3.72
CA ILE A 189 19.27 19.57 3.13
C ILE A 189 18.28 20.76 3.09
N GLN A 190 16.97 20.50 3.17
CA GLN A 190 15.93 21.54 3.16
C GLN A 190 15.42 21.93 4.56
N LEU A 191 15.86 21.24 5.62
CA LEU A 191 15.45 21.52 7.00
C LEU A 191 16.52 22.38 7.72
N PRO A 192 16.14 23.35 8.57
CA PRO A 192 17.10 24.15 9.32
C PRO A 192 17.98 23.27 10.23
N THR A 193 19.26 23.62 10.34
CA THR A 193 20.39 22.89 10.95
C THR A 193 20.20 22.43 12.41
N TYR A 194 19.14 22.87 13.10
CA TYR A 194 18.87 22.58 14.50
C TYR A 194 18.63 21.08 14.79
N TYR A 195 18.16 20.31 13.82
CA TYR A 195 17.88 18.87 13.97
C TYR A 195 19.10 17.96 13.81
N GLY A 196 20.21 18.46 13.26
CA GLY A 196 21.40 17.64 12.96
C GLY A 196 22.11 17.06 14.19
N LEU A 197 22.07 17.78 15.32
CA LEU A 197 22.74 17.37 16.56
C LEU A 197 21.91 16.38 17.40
N ALA A 198 20.58 16.51 17.38
CA ALA A 198 19.69 15.54 18.05
C ALA A 198 19.73 14.17 17.35
N LEU A 199 19.81 14.16 16.01
CA LEU A 199 19.86 12.94 15.20
C LEU A 199 21.17 12.14 15.38
N LEU A 200 22.32 12.79 15.56
CA LEU A 200 23.59 12.10 15.84
C LEU A 200 23.56 11.34 17.18
N SER A 201 22.81 11.85 18.16
CA SER A 201 22.61 11.17 19.44
C SER A 201 21.68 9.95 19.33
N MET A 202 20.68 10.01 18.42
CA MET A 202 19.77 8.90 18.15
C MET A 202 20.39 7.83 17.23
N GLN A 203 21.28 8.22 16.29
CA GLN A 203 22.04 7.30 15.45
C GLN A 203 22.92 6.36 16.30
N LYS A 204 23.55 6.90 17.34
CA LYS A 204 24.38 6.14 18.27
C LYS A 204 23.59 5.12 19.11
N ASN A 205 22.29 5.39 19.35
CA ASN A 205 21.40 4.49 20.08
C ASN A 205 20.67 3.49 19.17
N MET A 206 20.64 3.72 17.84
CA MET A 206 19.95 2.85 16.89
C MET A 206 20.82 1.65 16.47
N GLU A 207 22.15 1.81 16.47
CA GLU A 207 23.09 0.69 16.22
C GLU A 207 22.98 -0.42 17.30
N ASP A 208 22.60 -0.08 18.52
CA ASP A 208 22.41 -1.05 19.62
C ASP A 208 21.06 -1.80 19.54
N VAL A 209 20.03 -1.22 18.92
CA VAL A 209 18.67 -1.79 18.88
C VAL A 209 18.48 -2.79 17.73
N PHE A 210 19.23 -2.68 16.63
CA PHE A 210 19.11 -3.60 15.48
C PHE A 210 19.60 -5.04 15.75
N THR A 211 20.20 -5.32 16.92
CA THR A 211 20.62 -6.68 17.29
C THR A 211 19.50 -7.54 17.90
N THR A 212 18.33 -6.97 18.22
CA THR A 212 17.29 -7.68 18.98
C THR A 212 15.87 -7.32 18.57
N SER A 213 15.50 -7.46 17.29
CA SER A 213 14.11 -7.76 16.85
C SER A 213 13.99 -7.69 15.32
N PHE A 214 14.06 -8.85 14.66
CA PHE A 214 13.58 -9.04 13.29
C PHE A 214 12.91 -10.41 13.23
N ASP A 215 11.62 -10.46 13.54
CA ASP A 215 10.79 -11.64 13.33
C ASP A 215 9.80 -11.36 12.19
N PHE A 216 10.20 -11.76 10.98
CA PHE A 216 9.33 -12.36 9.95
C PHE A 216 10.18 -12.73 8.72
N ASP A 217 11.09 -13.73 8.84
CA ASP A 217 11.37 -14.70 7.75
C ASP A 217 12.36 -15.84 8.14
N VAL A 218 12.17 -16.51 9.27
CA VAL A 218 13.01 -17.66 9.69
C VAL A 218 12.81 -18.90 8.80
N ARG A 219 12.01 -18.86 7.73
CA ARG A 219 11.73 -20.06 6.92
C ARG A 219 12.25 -20.09 5.49
N LEU A 220 12.93 -19.05 5.01
CA LEU A 220 13.47 -19.04 3.64
C LEU A 220 15.00 -19.15 3.52
N LYS A 221 15.76 -19.08 4.62
CA LYS A 221 17.22 -19.35 4.61
C LYS A 221 17.61 -20.82 4.84
N LEU A 222 16.70 -21.67 5.31
CA LEU A 222 17.00 -23.10 5.56
C LEU A 222 16.74 -24.04 4.37
N VAL A 223 16.14 -23.57 3.28
CA VAL A 223 15.87 -24.41 2.08
C VAL A 223 16.89 -24.19 0.96
N PHE A 224 17.62 -23.06 0.96
CA PHE A 224 18.63 -22.78 -0.08
C PHE A 224 20.07 -23.19 0.29
N HIS A 225 20.33 -23.69 1.50
CA HIS A 225 21.67 -24.14 1.92
C HIS A 225 21.85 -25.67 1.99
N VAL A 226 20.85 -26.48 1.60
CA VAL A 226 20.93 -27.95 1.69
C VAL A 226 20.93 -28.65 0.31
N LYS A 227 21.00 -27.93 -0.82
CA LYS A 227 21.05 -28.56 -2.16
C LYS A 227 22.12 -28.08 -3.14
N TYR A 228 23.09 -27.27 -2.70
CA TYR A 228 24.20 -26.83 -3.57
C TYR A 228 25.60 -27.03 -2.96
N SER A 229 25.77 -28.05 -2.12
CA SER A 229 27.09 -28.48 -1.60
C SER A 229 27.40 -29.97 -1.87
N SER A 230 26.74 -30.61 -2.84
CA SER A 230 27.11 -31.96 -3.32
C SER A 230 27.17 -32.04 -4.85
N ILE A 231 27.80 -31.03 -5.47
CA ILE A 231 28.42 -31.16 -6.80
C ILE A 231 29.65 -30.26 -6.80
N LYS A 232 30.74 -30.77 -6.23
CA LYS A 232 32.15 -30.60 -6.60
C LYS A 232 32.98 -31.07 -5.40
N ASP A 233 33.69 -32.16 -5.67
CA ASP A 233 34.62 -32.94 -4.84
C ASP A 233 33.97 -34.06 -4.02
#